data_AF-Q4D1D5-F1
#
_entry.id   AF-Q4D1D5-F1
#
_cell.length_a   1.000
_cell.length_b   1.000
_cell.length_c   1.000
_cell.angle_alpha   90.00
_cell.angle_beta   90.00
_cell.angle_gamma   90.00
#
_symmetry.space_group_name_H-M   'P 1'
#
loop_
_entity.id
_entity.type
_entity.pdbx_description
1 polymer ?
#
loop_
_entity_poly.entity_id
_entity_poly.type
_entity_poly.pdbx_seq_one_letter_code
_entity_poly.pdbx_strand_id
1 'polypeptide(L)'
;APLIEVSVADDTAAIARRVWVELSAIGLTDIPEIQTLDMAAALGVANTCESFLCRFPRHVEYAAIQIASPERVLELVPPEMLDGKKVQKAFHVTTLYLGRDACKDPVLLQQLVGLLGESIELTLTSVASDPKGTAIAVRNEGEFPCENVHPHITIANAPGVPPAHSNELLDDSHADDPCRTVDSLPAGTRVTGTFVFRWP
;
A
#
# COMPACT_ATOMS: atom_id res chain seq x y z
N ALA A 1 -14.96 -11.11 -28.01
CA ALA A 1 -15.56 -9.88 -27.48
C ALA A 1 -16.01 -9.02 -28.65
N PRO A 2 -17.12 -8.26 -28.54
CA PRO A 2 -17.49 -7.30 -29.57
C PRO A 2 -16.37 -6.26 -29.76
N LEU A 3 -16.13 -5.87 -31.00
CA LEU A 3 -15.16 -4.84 -31.36
C LEU A 3 -15.82 -3.48 -31.16
N ILE A 4 -15.20 -2.60 -30.37
CA ILE A 4 -15.62 -1.21 -30.22
C ILE A 4 -14.65 -0.34 -31.01
N GLU A 5 -15.12 0.27 -32.09
CA GLU A 5 -14.34 1.21 -32.89
C GLU A 5 -14.44 2.62 -32.30
N VAL A 6 -13.28 3.27 -32.14
CA VAL A 6 -13.15 4.65 -31.66
C VAL A 6 -12.13 5.39 -32.53
N SER A 7 -12.29 6.70 -32.67
CA SER A 7 -11.35 7.54 -33.40
C SER A 7 -10.25 8.05 -32.47
N VAL A 8 -8.99 7.93 -32.88
CA VAL A 8 -7.85 8.53 -32.16
C VAL A 8 -7.82 10.07 -32.24
N ALA A 9 -8.66 10.66 -33.10
CA ALA A 9 -8.83 12.12 -33.19
C ALA A 9 -9.85 12.66 -32.18
N ASP A 10 -10.67 11.80 -31.57
CA ASP A 10 -11.62 12.20 -30.54
C ASP A 10 -10.88 12.43 -29.21
N ASP A 11 -11.41 13.32 -28.38
CA ASP A 11 -10.88 13.48 -27.02
C ASP A 11 -11.15 12.23 -26.16
N THR A 12 -10.33 12.02 -25.13
CA THR A 12 -10.42 10.84 -24.26
C THR A 12 -11.80 10.69 -23.61
N ALA A 13 -12.51 11.80 -23.34
CA ALA A 13 -13.83 11.74 -22.75
C ALA A 13 -14.88 11.25 -23.75
N ALA A 14 -14.81 11.68 -25.02
CA ALA A 14 -15.65 11.17 -26.09
C ALA A 14 -15.40 9.68 -26.35
N ILE A 15 -14.14 9.25 -26.39
CA ILE A 15 -13.74 7.84 -26.50
C ILE A 15 -14.31 7.03 -25.32
N ALA A 16 -14.07 7.49 -24.08
CA ALA A 16 -14.56 6.81 -22.88
C ALA A 16 -16.10 6.69 -22.88
N ARG A 17 -16.83 7.74 -23.27
CA ARG A 17 -18.29 7.70 -23.40
C ARG A 17 -18.75 6.68 -24.42
N ARG A 18 -18.11 6.64 -25.58
CA ARG A 18 -18.45 5.68 -26.65
C ARG A 18 -18.26 4.24 -26.17
N VAL A 19 -17.11 3.94 -25.56
CA VAL A 19 -16.80 2.62 -25.02
C VAL A 19 -17.82 2.22 -23.95
N TRP A 20 -18.13 3.13 -23.02
CA TRP A 20 -19.08 2.88 -21.94
C TRP A 20 -20.47 2.52 -22.45
N VAL A 21 -21.01 3.31 -23.40
CA VAL A 21 -22.33 3.08 -23.99
C VAL A 21 -22.41 1.71 -24.68
N GLU A 22 -21.39 1.36 -25.46
CA GLU A 22 -21.35 0.05 -26.14
C GLU A 22 -21.26 -1.10 -25.13
N LEU A 23 -20.40 -0.98 -24.11
CA LEU A 23 -20.29 -1.97 -23.03
C LEU A 23 -21.61 -2.18 -22.28
N SER A 24 -22.33 -1.09 -21.95
CA SER A 24 -23.66 -1.16 -21.34
C SER A 24 -24.68 -1.86 -22.25
N ALA A 25 -24.64 -1.63 -23.56
CA ALA A 25 -25.56 -2.24 -24.52
C ALA A 25 -25.37 -3.76 -24.66
N ILE A 26 -24.17 -4.29 -24.38
CA ILE A 26 -23.86 -5.72 -24.46
C ILE A 26 -24.34 -6.50 -23.21
N GLY A 27 -25.01 -5.82 -22.27
CA GLY A 27 -25.60 -6.46 -21.10
C GLY A 27 -24.62 -6.62 -19.94
N LEU A 28 -23.60 -5.76 -19.86
CA LEU A 28 -22.82 -5.59 -18.64
C LEU A 28 -23.68 -4.79 -17.64
N THR A 29 -24.61 -5.48 -16.98
CA THR A 29 -25.66 -4.92 -16.12
C THR A 29 -25.13 -4.21 -14.88
N ASP A 30 -23.87 -4.47 -14.51
CA ASP A 30 -23.25 -3.91 -13.31
C ASP A 30 -22.58 -2.55 -13.58
N ILE A 31 -22.69 -2.03 -14.81
CA ILE A 31 -22.13 -0.74 -15.20
C ILE A 31 -23.15 0.37 -14.89
N PRO A 32 -22.82 1.37 -14.04
CA PRO A 32 -23.72 2.48 -13.75
C PRO A 32 -24.00 3.33 -15.00
N GLU A 33 -25.15 4.02 -14.99
CA GLU A 33 -25.50 4.98 -16.03
C GLU A 33 -24.43 6.07 -16.12
N ILE A 34 -23.90 6.29 -17.32
CA ILE A 34 -22.76 7.20 -17.52
C ILE A 34 -23.04 8.63 -17.05
N GLN A 35 -24.31 9.06 -17.09
CA GLN A 35 -24.75 10.38 -16.64
C GLN A 35 -24.62 10.56 -15.12
N THR A 36 -24.55 9.48 -14.37
CA THR A 36 -24.37 9.50 -12.91
C THR A 36 -22.89 9.60 -12.51
N LEU A 37 -21.97 9.51 -13.47
CA LEU A 37 -20.53 9.49 -13.23
C LEU A 37 -19.89 10.84 -13.47
N ASP A 38 -18.98 11.22 -12.58
CA ASP A 38 -18.09 12.37 -12.81
C ASP A 38 -16.92 11.95 -13.71
N MET A 39 -17.16 12.03 -15.01
CA MET A 39 -16.14 11.68 -16.02
C MET A 39 -14.93 12.61 -15.99
N ALA A 40 -15.13 13.89 -15.63
CA ALA A 40 -14.03 14.84 -15.55
C ALA A 40 -13.11 14.49 -14.38
N ALA A 41 -13.67 14.14 -13.21
CA ALA A 41 -12.90 13.65 -12.08
C ALA A 41 -12.17 12.35 -12.40
N ALA A 42 -12.84 11.37 -13.02
CA ALA A 42 -12.23 10.09 -13.38
C ALA A 42 -11.04 10.26 -14.34
N LEU A 43 -11.19 11.09 -15.38
CA LEU A 43 -10.08 11.41 -16.29
C LEU A 43 -8.98 12.21 -15.59
N GLY A 44 -9.31 13.09 -14.65
CA GLY A 44 -8.33 13.79 -13.82
C GLY A 44 -7.46 12.84 -12.99
N VAL A 45 -8.07 11.85 -12.36
CA VAL A 45 -7.36 10.78 -11.62
C VAL A 45 -6.46 9.99 -12.58
N ALA A 46 -7.02 9.50 -13.70
CA ALA A 46 -6.28 8.72 -14.69
C ALA A 46 -5.06 9.48 -15.23
N ASN A 47 -5.25 10.74 -15.65
CA ASN A 47 -4.17 11.58 -16.17
C ASN A 47 -3.08 11.85 -15.12
N THR A 48 -3.45 12.04 -13.86
CA THR A 48 -2.49 12.24 -12.77
C THR A 48 -1.63 11.00 -12.56
N CYS A 49 -2.27 9.83 -12.49
CA CYS A 49 -1.60 8.54 -12.32
C CYS A 49 -0.70 8.22 -13.51
N GLU A 50 -1.18 8.38 -14.75
CA GLU A 50 -0.39 8.15 -15.96
C GLU A 50 0.81 9.09 -16.04
N SER A 51 0.59 10.39 -15.84
CA SER A 51 1.67 11.39 -15.86
C SER A 51 2.76 11.12 -14.82
N PHE A 52 2.39 10.49 -13.71
CA PHE A 52 3.32 10.08 -12.66
C PHE A 52 4.06 8.79 -13.01
N LEU A 53 3.33 7.72 -13.35
CA LEU A 53 3.90 6.41 -13.64
C LEU A 53 4.87 6.48 -14.83
N CYS A 54 4.59 7.33 -15.84
CA CYS A 54 5.48 7.59 -16.97
C CYS A 54 6.84 8.21 -16.59
N ARG A 55 7.00 8.71 -15.36
CA ARG A 55 8.29 9.24 -14.86
C ARG A 55 9.22 8.14 -14.36
N PHE A 56 8.71 6.94 -14.09
CA PHE A 56 9.52 5.85 -13.59
C PHE A 56 10.12 5.06 -14.75
N PRO A 57 11.41 4.70 -14.68
CA PRO A 57 12.06 3.91 -15.72
C PRO A 57 11.56 2.45 -15.77
N ARG A 58 10.84 2.01 -14.73
CA ARG A 58 10.34 0.65 -14.52
C ARG A 58 8.98 0.69 -13.84
N HIS A 59 8.25 -0.42 -13.90
CA HIS A 59 7.01 -0.63 -13.15
C HIS A 59 7.25 -0.41 -11.65
N VAL A 60 6.40 0.40 -11.03
CA VAL A 60 6.38 0.62 -9.59
C VAL A 60 5.89 -0.65 -8.92
N GLU A 61 6.68 -1.28 -8.06
CA GLU A 61 6.31 -2.50 -7.37
C GLU A 61 5.45 -2.22 -6.14
N TYR A 62 5.78 -1.17 -5.39
CA TYR A 62 5.05 -0.78 -4.19
C TYR A 62 5.29 0.69 -3.81
N ALA A 63 4.41 1.21 -2.97
CA ALA A 63 4.54 2.51 -2.31
C ALA A 63 4.76 2.29 -0.80
N ALA A 64 5.61 3.09 -0.18
CA ALA A 64 5.98 2.91 1.22
C ALA A 64 6.47 4.18 1.89
N ILE A 65 6.41 4.17 3.22
CA ILE A 65 7.02 5.16 4.10
C ILE A 65 8.36 4.59 4.56
N GLN A 66 9.46 5.07 3.97
CA GLN A 66 10.81 4.63 4.30
C GLN A 66 11.25 5.24 5.63
N ILE A 67 11.52 4.41 6.64
CA ILE A 67 11.92 4.91 7.96
C ILE A 67 13.30 5.58 7.91
N ALA A 68 13.40 6.78 8.49
CA ALA A 68 14.62 7.59 8.49
C ALA A 68 15.66 7.13 9.53
N SER A 69 15.20 6.58 10.66
CA SER A 69 16.04 6.16 11.80
C SER A 69 15.84 4.67 12.11
N PRO A 70 16.46 3.76 11.35
CA PRO A 70 16.32 2.32 11.57
C PRO A 70 16.79 1.87 12.97
N GLU A 71 17.79 2.54 13.54
CA GLU A 71 18.29 2.31 14.89
C GLU A 71 17.20 2.50 15.96
N ARG A 72 16.40 3.58 15.85
CA ARG A 72 15.31 3.85 16.79
C ARG A 72 14.22 2.79 16.74
N VAL A 73 13.97 2.21 15.56
CA VAL A 73 13.01 1.12 15.41
C VAL A 73 13.53 -0.14 16.11
N LEU A 74 14.81 -0.45 15.96
CA LEU A 74 15.42 -1.63 16.58
C LEU A 74 15.51 -1.53 18.10
N GLU A 75 15.75 -0.34 18.65
CA GLU A 75 15.76 -0.09 20.10
C GLU A 75 14.42 -0.40 20.78
N LEU A 76 13.32 -0.39 20.03
CA LEU A 76 11.97 -0.69 20.54
C LEU A 76 11.68 -2.19 20.63
N VAL A 77 12.53 -3.05 20.05
CA VAL A 77 12.25 -4.48 19.92
C VAL A 77 13.02 -5.25 21.00
N PRO A 78 12.33 -5.98 21.89
CA PRO A 78 12.99 -6.86 22.85
C PRO A 78 13.92 -7.87 22.15
N PRO A 79 15.20 -8.02 22.55
CA PRO A 79 16.16 -8.87 21.87
C PRO A 79 15.69 -10.33 21.68
N GLU A 80 14.97 -10.87 22.66
CA GLU A 80 14.39 -12.22 22.62
C GLU A 80 13.39 -12.41 21.48
N MET A 81 12.72 -11.35 21.03
CA MET A 81 11.83 -11.40 19.87
C MET A 81 12.60 -11.56 18.56
N LEU A 82 13.91 -11.32 18.54
CA LEU A 82 14.76 -11.46 17.34
C LEU A 82 15.45 -12.82 17.26
N ASP A 83 15.35 -13.66 18.30
CA ASP A 83 16.03 -14.95 18.34
C ASP A 83 15.62 -15.86 17.18
N GLY A 84 16.63 -16.41 16.50
CA GLY A 84 16.47 -17.28 15.34
C GLY A 84 16.06 -16.57 14.04
N LYS A 85 15.90 -15.24 14.05
CA LYS A 85 15.42 -14.46 12.90
C LYS A 85 16.53 -13.62 12.28
N LYS A 86 16.34 -13.25 11.03
CA LYS A 86 17.20 -12.32 10.30
C LYS A 86 16.56 -10.93 10.28
N VAL A 87 17.21 -9.99 10.95
CA VAL A 87 16.81 -8.57 10.95
C VAL A 87 16.97 -7.97 9.55
N GLN A 88 15.98 -7.18 9.12
CA GLN A 88 16.04 -6.47 7.84
C GLN A 88 17.10 -5.36 7.86
N LYS A 89 17.60 -4.99 6.67
CA LYS A 89 18.59 -3.90 6.53
C LYS A 89 17.97 -2.51 6.41
N ALA A 90 16.68 -2.45 6.07
CA ALA A 90 15.94 -1.23 5.88
C ALA A 90 14.49 -1.47 6.29
N PHE A 91 13.89 -0.49 6.97
CA PHE A 91 12.54 -0.58 7.50
C PHE A 91 11.62 0.37 6.76
N HIS A 92 10.39 -0.07 6.50
CA HIS A 92 9.39 0.74 5.85
C HIS A 92 7.98 0.27 6.24
N VAL A 93 7.00 1.14 6.08
CA VAL A 93 5.58 0.80 6.10
C VAL A 93 5.09 0.74 4.66
N THR A 94 4.66 -0.43 4.19
CA THR A 94 4.05 -0.57 2.86
C THR A 94 2.63 0.00 2.89
N THR A 95 2.36 0.99 2.04
CA THR A 95 1.02 1.60 1.93
C THR A 95 0.23 1.06 0.74
N LEU A 96 0.90 0.56 -0.30
CA LEU A 96 0.28 -0.05 -1.47
C LEU A 96 1.26 -1.06 -2.09
N TYR A 97 0.81 -2.28 -2.37
CA TYR A 97 1.59 -3.28 -3.10
C TYR A 97 0.95 -3.55 -4.46
N LEU A 98 1.64 -3.21 -5.53
CA LEU A 98 1.18 -3.42 -6.91
C LEU A 98 1.69 -4.76 -7.46
N GLY A 99 2.90 -5.15 -7.08
CA GLY A 99 3.55 -6.36 -7.60
C GLY A 99 3.70 -6.29 -9.12
N ARG A 100 3.00 -7.18 -9.84
CA ARG A 100 2.91 -7.17 -11.32
C ARG A 100 1.52 -6.77 -11.83
N ASP A 101 0.58 -6.54 -10.92
CA ASP A 101 -0.80 -6.22 -11.25
C ASP A 101 -1.00 -4.71 -11.37
N ALA A 102 -2.02 -4.31 -12.11
CA ALA A 102 -2.43 -2.91 -12.14
C ALA A 102 -3.00 -2.49 -10.78
N CYS A 103 -2.82 -1.22 -10.42
CA CYS A 103 -3.46 -0.64 -9.24
C CYS A 103 -4.98 -0.76 -9.35
N LYS A 104 -5.61 -1.40 -8.36
CA LYS A 104 -7.07 -1.58 -8.31
C LYS A 104 -7.80 -0.32 -7.87
N ASP A 105 -7.11 0.55 -7.12
CA ASP A 105 -7.64 1.81 -6.62
C ASP A 105 -6.82 3.00 -7.15
N PRO A 106 -7.19 3.57 -8.32
CA PRO A 106 -6.49 4.71 -8.90
C PRO A 106 -6.63 5.98 -8.06
N VAL A 107 -7.66 6.10 -7.20
CA VAL A 107 -7.83 7.25 -6.30
C VAL A 107 -6.81 7.17 -5.17
N LEU A 108 -6.63 6.00 -4.57
CA LEU A 108 -5.56 5.76 -3.60
C LEU A 108 -4.20 6.06 -4.23
N LEU A 109 -3.93 5.57 -5.44
CA LEU A 109 -2.67 5.86 -6.13
C LEU A 109 -2.47 7.38 -6.31
N GLN A 110 -3.49 8.13 -6.73
CA GLN A 110 -3.40 9.58 -6.86
C GLN A 110 -3.07 10.26 -5.53
N GLN A 111 -3.71 9.84 -4.43
CA GLN A 111 -3.43 10.38 -3.09
C GLN A 111 -1.98 10.10 -2.69
N LEU A 112 -1.49 8.88 -2.92
CA LEU A 112 -0.11 8.47 -2.66
C LEU A 112 0.90 9.25 -3.52
N VAL A 113 0.58 9.54 -4.78
CA VAL A 113 1.40 10.40 -5.64
C VAL A 113 1.58 11.79 -5.03
N GLY A 114 0.52 12.34 -4.44
CA GLY A 114 0.56 13.62 -3.73
C GLY A 114 1.48 13.64 -2.50
N LEU A 115 1.88 12.48 -1.98
CA LEU A 115 2.77 12.35 -0.83
C LEU A 115 4.23 12.13 -1.21
N LEU A 116 4.59 12.01 -2.49
CA LEU A 116 5.97 11.69 -2.88
C LEU A 116 6.99 12.68 -2.28
N GLY A 117 7.90 12.16 -1.47
CA GLY A 117 8.96 12.93 -0.81
C GLY A 117 8.53 13.59 0.50
N GLU A 118 7.24 13.53 0.86
CA GLU A 118 6.75 14.08 2.12
C GLU A 118 7.27 13.29 3.32
N SER A 119 7.52 14.03 4.41
CA SER A 119 7.92 13.48 5.70
C SER A 119 6.67 13.14 6.51
N ILE A 120 6.49 11.86 6.83
CA ILE A 120 5.33 11.36 7.58
C ILE A 120 5.77 10.90 8.96
N GLU A 121 5.09 11.40 9.98
CA GLU A 121 5.24 10.93 11.36
C GLU A 121 4.31 9.73 11.59
N LEU A 122 4.87 8.63 12.10
CA LEU A 122 4.19 7.38 12.36
C LEU A 122 4.09 7.15 13.86
N THR A 123 2.91 6.78 14.33
CA THR A 123 2.69 6.35 15.72
C THR A 123 2.79 4.83 15.80
N LEU A 124 3.74 4.33 16.60
CA LEU A 124 3.97 2.91 16.82
C LEU A 124 3.22 2.45 18.08
N THR A 125 2.59 1.28 18.03
CA THR A 125 1.69 0.82 19.10
C THR A 125 2.18 -0.42 19.83
N SER A 126 2.70 -1.41 19.11
CA SER A 126 3.16 -2.66 19.71
C SER A 126 4.18 -3.38 18.84
N VAL A 127 4.98 -4.23 19.47
CA VAL A 127 5.84 -5.23 18.80
C VAL A 127 5.14 -6.57 18.89
N ALA A 128 4.86 -7.21 17.76
CA ALA A 128 4.36 -8.57 17.70
C ALA A 128 5.47 -9.50 17.21
N SER A 129 5.58 -10.69 17.78
CA SER A 129 6.54 -11.71 17.36
C SER A 129 6.01 -13.11 17.55
N ASP A 130 6.37 -14.01 16.64
CA ASP A 130 6.24 -15.46 16.77
C ASP A 130 7.58 -16.12 16.35
N PRO A 131 7.69 -17.45 16.21
CA PRO A 131 8.92 -18.07 15.70
C PRO A 131 9.28 -17.72 14.24
N LYS A 132 8.32 -17.25 13.43
CA LYS A 132 8.48 -16.98 11.98
C LYS A 132 8.85 -15.53 11.69
N GLY A 133 8.44 -14.57 12.50
CA GLY A 133 8.66 -13.15 12.23
C GLY A 133 8.42 -12.23 13.42
N THR A 134 8.84 -10.98 13.24
CA THR A 134 8.70 -9.88 14.19
C THR A 134 8.33 -8.62 13.42
N ALA A 135 7.30 -7.92 13.88
CA ALA A 135 6.81 -6.69 13.28
C ALA A 135 6.40 -5.67 14.34
N ILE A 136 6.48 -4.39 13.98
CA ILE A 136 5.92 -3.29 14.79
C ILE A 136 4.64 -2.81 14.14
N ALA A 137 3.54 -2.80 14.88
CA ALA A 137 2.28 -2.26 14.46
C ALA A 137 2.32 -0.72 14.41
N VAL A 138 1.75 -0.16 13.35
CA VAL A 138 1.65 1.29 13.12
C VAL A 138 0.18 1.67 13.13
N ARG A 139 -0.19 2.61 13.99
CA ARG A 139 -1.55 3.17 14.01
C ARG A 139 -1.77 3.98 12.74
N ASN A 140 -2.90 3.72 12.08
CA ASN A 140 -3.43 4.57 11.02
C ASN A 140 -4.96 4.71 11.17
N GLU A 141 -5.39 5.82 11.75
CA GLU A 141 -6.77 6.31 11.86
C GLU A 141 -7.11 7.29 10.71
N GLY A 142 -6.36 7.25 9.60
CA GLY A 142 -6.52 8.12 8.44
C GLY A 142 -5.45 9.20 8.30
N GLU A 143 -4.34 9.10 9.03
CA GLU A 143 -3.21 10.03 8.93
C GLU A 143 -2.49 9.91 7.59
N PHE A 144 -2.54 8.75 6.95
CA PHE A 144 -2.03 8.56 5.60
C PHE A 144 -2.88 7.54 4.80
N PRO A 145 -3.02 7.72 3.47
CA PRO A 145 -3.65 6.73 2.61
C PRO A 145 -2.87 5.41 2.66
N CYS A 146 -3.58 4.31 2.88
CA CYS A 146 -2.97 2.98 3.01
C CYS A 146 -3.98 1.90 2.63
N GLU A 147 -3.59 0.99 1.73
CA GLU A 147 -4.37 -0.19 1.36
C GLU A 147 -4.29 -1.28 2.45
N ASN A 148 -3.15 -1.35 3.14
CA ASN A 148 -2.97 -2.37 4.17
C ASN A 148 -3.82 -2.06 5.41
N VAL A 149 -4.67 -3.02 5.79
CA VAL A 149 -5.57 -2.95 6.96
C VAL A 149 -4.79 -2.82 8.27
N HIS A 150 -3.61 -3.44 8.34
CA HIS A 150 -2.73 -3.40 9.51
C HIS A 150 -1.36 -2.85 9.10
N PRO A 151 -1.21 -1.52 8.97
CA PRO A 151 0.08 -0.90 8.64
C PRO A 151 1.13 -1.30 9.67
N HIS A 152 2.31 -1.69 9.18
CA HIS A 152 3.34 -2.24 10.04
C HIS A 152 4.73 -2.05 9.46
N ILE A 153 5.73 -2.27 10.31
CA ILE A 153 7.13 -2.35 9.94
C ILE A 153 7.59 -3.78 10.21
N THR A 154 7.95 -4.54 9.17
CA THR A 154 8.57 -5.85 9.38
C THR A 154 10.01 -5.67 9.86
N ILE A 155 10.33 -6.25 11.01
CA ILE A 155 11.65 -6.14 11.64
C ILE A 155 12.55 -7.29 11.26
N ALA A 156 12.05 -8.52 11.40
CA ALA A 156 12.84 -9.72 11.19
C ALA A 156 11.96 -10.89 10.76
N ASN A 157 12.54 -11.83 10.03
CA ASN A 157 11.89 -13.06 9.61
C ASN A 157 12.83 -14.25 9.82
N ALA A 158 12.27 -15.41 10.14
CA ALA A 158 13.00 -16.67 10.11
C ALA A 158 13.49 -16.97 8.67
N PRO A 159 14.59 -17.74 8.51
CA PRO A 159 15.07 -18.12 7.18
C PRO A 159 13.98 -18.79 6.33
N GLY A 160 13.74 -18.25 5.13
CA GLY A 160 12.73 -18.76 4.20
C GLY A 160 11.31 -18.21 4.40
N VAL A 161 11.06 -17.42 5.45
CA VAL A 161 9.77 -16.75 5.67
C VAL A 161 9.76 -15.37 5.00
N PRO A 162 8.77 -15.06 4.14
CA PRO A 162 8.67 -13.76 3.50
C PRO A 162 8.16 -12.67 4.48
N PRO A 163 8.49 -11.38 4.23
CA PRO A 163 7.94 -10.26 5.01
C PRO A 163 6.41 -10.20 5.06
N ALA A 164 5.73 -10.74 4.04
CA ALA A 164 4.28 -10.81 3.98
C ALA A 164 3.64 -11.51 5.20
N HIS A 165 4.38 -12.39 5.90
CA HIS A 165 3.96 -13.00 7.17
C HIS A 165 3.59 -11.98 8.24
N SER A 166 4.17 -10.77 8.20
CA SER A 166 3.83 -9.70 9.15
C SER A 166 2.37 -9.25 9.08
N ASN A 167 1.69 -9.43 7.93
CA ASN A 167 0.24 -9.20 7.85
C ASN A 167 -0.51 -10.23 8.68
N GLU A 168 -0.18 -11.52 8.54
CA GLU A 168 -0.79 -12.61 9.31
C GLU A 168 -0.54 -12.42 10.81
N LEU A 169 0.71 -12.10 11.19
CA LEU A 169 1.11 -11.88 12.58
C LEU A 169 0.32 -10.75 13.29
N LEU A 170 -0.17 -9.76 12.54
CA LEU A 170 -0.89 -8.60 13.07
C LEU A 170 -2.40 -8.66 12.83
N ASP A 171 -2.87 -9.67 12.10
CA ASP A 171 -4.29 -9.91 11.87
C ASP A 171 -4.95 -10.43 13.16
N ASP A 172 -6.17 -9.97 13.44
CA ASP A 172 -6.92 -10.37 14.64
C ASP A 172 -7.19 -11.89 14.68
N SER A 173 -7.21 -12.58 13.54
CA SER A 173 -7.34 -14.04 13.47
C SER A 173 -6.16 -14.79 14.10
N HIS A 174 -5.00 -14.13 14.29
CA HIS A 174 -3.82 -14.68 14.94
C HIS A 174 -3.71 -14.28 16.42
N ALA A 175 -4.70 -13.56 16.97
CA ALA A 175 -4.64 -13.07 18.35
C ALA A 175 -4.50 -14.19 19.39
N ASP A 176 -5.12 -15.36 19.12
CA ASP A 176 -5.13 -16.53 20.02
C ASP A 176 -3.97 -17.51 19.77
N ASP A 177 -3.01 -17.21 18.88
CA ASP A 177 -1.85 -18.08 18.65
C ASP A 177 -0.96 -18.12 19.91
N PRO A 178 -0.79 -19.27 20.57
CA PRO A 178 0.03 -19.38 21.78
C PRO A 178 1.52 -19.12 21.53
N CYS A 179 1.98 -19.16 20.28
CA CYS A 179 3.36 -18.84 19.90
C CYS A 179 3.56 -17.34 19.69
N ARG A 180 2.48 -16.55 19.64
CA ARG A 180 2.52 -15.10 19.41
C ARG A 180 2.67 -14.36 20.72
N THR A 181 3.68 -13.50 20.78
CA THR A 181 3.90 -12.55 21.87
C THR A 181 3.66 -11.14 21.34
N VAL A 182 3.01 -10.29 22.14
CA VAL A 182 2.81 -8.88 21.84
C VAL A 182 3.31 -8.06 23.02
N ASP A 183 4.23 -7.14 22.77
CA ASP A 183 4.69 -6.15 23.74
C ASP A 183 4.18 -4.77 23.36
N SER A 184 3.56 -4.08 24.31
CA SER A 184 2.96 -2.77 24.05
C SER A 184 4.02 -1.68 24.16
N LEU A 185 4.10 -0.82 23.15
CA LEU A 185 5.01 0.32 23.19
C LEU A 185 4.43 1.44 24.06
N PRO A 186 5.28 2.28 24.68
CA PRO A 186 4.81 3.46 25.39
C PRO A 186 3.91 4.33 24.50
N ALA A 187 2.83 4.84 25.07
CA ALA A 187 1.91 5.70 24.34
C ALA A 187 2.65 6.92 23.75
N GLY A 188 2.40 7.22 22.47
CA GLY A 188 3.06 8.33 21.77
C GLY A 188 4.45 8.01 21.22
N THR A 189 4.88 6.73 21.22
CA THR A 189 6.09 6.31 20.51
C THR A 189 5.97 6.66 19.02
N ARG A 190 6.90 7.48 18.53
CA ARG A 190 6.87 8.03 17.17
C ARG A 190 8.18 7.84 16.44
N VAL A 191 8.07 7.59 15.14
CA VAL A 191 9.19 7.60 14.20
C VAL A 191 8.78 8.39 12.95
N THR A 192 9.77 8.87 12.21
CA THR A 192 9.53 9.58 10.95
C THR A 192 10.03 8.73 9.79
N GLY A 193 9.32 8.80 8.68
CA GLY A 193 9.80 8.28 7.41
C GLY A 193 9.46 9.20 6.25
N THR A 194 10.04 8.91 5.10
CA THR A 194 9.78 9.64 3.85
C THR A 194 8.97 8.76 2.93
N PHE A 195 7.88 9.30 2.39
CA PHE A 195 7.06 8.57 1.45
C PHE A 195 7.76 8.43 0.08
N VAL A 196 7.81 7.20 -0.43
CA VAL A 196 8.51 6.83 -1.65
C VAL A 196 7.74 5.79 -2.45
N PHE A 197 7.95 5.80 -3.76
CA PHE A 197 7.63 4.66 -4.63
C PHE A 197 8.90 3.88 -4.93
N ARG A 198 8.79 2.54 -4.97
CA ARG A 198 9.89 1.63 -5.20
C ARG A 198 9.61 0.79 -6.44
N TRP A 199 10.68 0.44 -7.15
CA TRP A 199 10.66 -0.42 -8.33
C TRP A 199 11.81 -1.45 -8.20
N PRO A 200 11.73 -2.59 -8.90
CA PRO A 200 12.74 -3.65 -8.83
C PRO A 200 14.12 -3.25 -9.36
#